data_AF-A0A183JBC6-F1
#
_entry.id   AF-A0A183JBC6-F1
#
_cell.length_a   1.000
_cell.length_b   1.000
_cell.length_c   1.000
_cell.angle_alpha   90.00
_cell.angle_beta   90.00
_cell.angle_gamma   90.00
#
_symmetry.space_group_name_H-M   'P 1'
#
loop_
_entity.id
_entity.type
_entity.pdbx_description
1 polymer ?
#
loop_
_entity_poly.entity_id
_entity_poly.type
_entity_poly.pdbx_seq_one_letter_code
_entity_poly.pdbx_strand_id
1 'polypeptide(L)' 'MDQTARAMVQTFNARYVSLHVRVSNRAALNLYGNTLGFEVSDKEPKYYADGEDAFAMKRDLVAFARQVQQFC' A
#
# COMPACT_ATOMS: atom_id res chain seq x y z
N MET A 1 -3.85 -3.72 -8.88
CA MET A 1 -2.74 -2.82 -8.47
C MET A 1 -1.36 -3.36 -8.87
N ASP A 2 -1.24 -4.65 -9.21
CA ASP A 2 0.05 -5.28 -9.50
C ASP A 2 0.77 -4.73 -10.74
N GLN A 3 0.04 -4.31 -11.79
CA GLN A 3 0.66 -3.64 -12.95
C GLN A 3 1.39 -2.36 -12.54
N THR A 4 0.75 -1.51 -11.72
CA THR A 4 1.37 -0.28 -11.21
C THR A 4 2.56 -0.59 -10.32
N ALA A 5 2.45 -1.58 -9.42
CA ALA A 5 3.54 -2.01 -8.55
C ALA A 5 4.75 -2.52 -9.37
N ARG A 6 4.51 -3.32 -10.41
CA ARG A 6 5.55 -3.78 -11.35
C ARG A 6 6.21 -2.61 -12.07
N ALA A 7 5.43 -1.67 -12.59
CA ALA A 7 5.95 -0.50 -13.28
C ALA A 7 6.82 0.38 -12.35
N MET A 8 6.43 0.55 -11.08
CA MET A 8 7.23 1.27 -10.08
C MET A 8 8.58 0.60 -9.83
N VAL A 9 8.63 -0.73 -9.73
CA VAL A 9 9.88 -1.49 -9.60
C VAL A 9 10.72 -1.37 -10.86
N GLN A 10 10.15 -1.61 -12.04
CA GLN A 10 10.88 -1.66 -13.30
C GLN A 10 11.44 -0.30 -13.72
N THR A 11 10.69 0.77 -13.47
CA THR A 11 11.06 2.12 -13.94
C THR A 11 11.94 2.85 -12.93
N PHE A 12 11.69 2.65 -11.62
CA PHE A 12 12.30 3.47 -10.57
C PHE A 12 13.06 2.65 -9.52
N ASN A 13 13.13 1.32 -9.65
CA ASN A 13 13.67 0.42 -8.63
C ASN A 13 13.03 0.66 -7.24
N ALA A 14 11.72 0.96 -7.24
CA ALA A 14 10.98 1.30 -6.03
C ALA A 14 11.03 0.14 -5.03
N ARG A 15 11.44 0.43 -3.79
CA ARG A 15 11.56 -0.56 -2.70
C ARG A 15 10.21 -0.84 -2.03
N TYR A 16 9.33 0.14 -2.01
CA TYR A 16 8.00 0.03 -1.43
C TYR A 16 7.07 1.05 -2.05
N VAL A 17 5.78 0.87 -1.83
CA VAL A 17 4.74 1.87 -2.13
C VAL A 17 3.93 2.14 -0.86
N SER A 18 3.51 3.38 -0.67
CA SER A 18 2.69 3.79 0.47
C SER A 18 1.44 4.54 0.04
N LEU A 19 0.43 4.55 0.91
CA LEU A 19 -0.83 5.27 0.73
C LEU A 19 -1.42 5.66 2.08
N HIS A 20 -2.40 6.56 2.05
CA HIS A 20 -3.20 6.94 3.21
C HIS A 20 -4.65 6.51 3.01
N VAL A 21 -5.26 5.96 4.05
CA VAL A 21 -6.67 5.55 4.03
C VAL A 21 -7.38 5.98 5.31
N ARG A 22 -8.62 6.46 5.17
CA ARG A 22 -9.52 6.77 6.28
C ARG A 22 -9.65 5.58 7.23
N VAL A 23 -9.57 5.84 8.53
CA VAL A 23 -9.73 4.80 9.57
C VAL A 23 -11.12 4.17 9.55
N SER A 24 -12.14 4.92 9.11
CA SER A 24 -13.52 4.43 8.98
C SER A 24 -13.77 3.60 7.72
N ASN A 25 -12.90 3.64 6.71
CA ASN A 25 -13.13 3.00 5.42
C ASN A 25 -12.80 1.49 5.44
N ARG A 26 -13.71 0.71 6.02
CA ARG A 26 -13.58 -0.75 6.18
C ARG A 26 -13.35 -1.49 4.87
N ALA A 27 -13.99 -1.08 3.77
CA ALA A 27 -13.85 -1.73 2.48
C ALA A 27 -12.44 -1.55 1.91
N ALA A 28 -11.90 -0.33 1.97
CA ALA A 28 -10.54 -0.04 1.53
C ALA A 28 -9.50 -0.70 2.44
N LEU A 29 -9.73 -0.74 3.75
CA LEU A 29 -8.84 -1.45 4.68
C LEU A 29 -8.75 -2.94 4.36
N ASN A 30 -9.88 -3.58 4.06
CA ASN A 30 -9.89 -4.98 3.63
C ASN A 30 -9.15 -5.16 2.29
N LEU A 31 -9.38 -4.28 1.32
CA LEU A 31 -8.70 -4.33 0.02
C LEU A 31 -7.18 -4.17 0.17
N TYR A 32 -6.72 -3.12 0.86
CA TYR A 32 -5.30 -2.83 0.98
C TYR A 32 -4.59 -3.84 1.88
N GLY A 33 -5.16 -4.16 3.04
CA GLY A 33 -4.58 -5.12 3.98
C GLY A 33 -4.63 -6.55 3.46
N ASN A 34 -5.83 -7.09 3.27
CA ASN A 34 -6.01 -8.53 3.07
C ASN A 34 -5.78 -8.96 1.63
N THR A 35 -6.13 -8.13 0.64
CA THR A 35 -6.01 -8.50 -0.78
C THR A 35 -4.68 -8.06 -1.39
N LEU A 36 -4.24 -6.84 -1.08
CA LEU A 36 -3.06 -6.24 -1.73
C LEU A 36 -1.79 -6.31 -0.89
N GLY A 37 -1.84 -6.77 0.36
CA GLY A 37 -0.65 -6.99 1.20
C GLY A 37 0.02 -5.71 1.68
N PHE A 38 -0.76 -4.65 1.93
CA PHE A 38 -0.27 -3.47 2.63
C PHE A 38 -0.36 -3.68 4.15
N GLU A 39 0.61 -3.14 4.86
CA GLU A 39 0.65 -3.14 6.32
C GLU A 39 0.52 -1.70 6.84
N VAL A 40 -0.10 -1.53 8.01
CA VAL A 40 -0.18 -0.21 8.67
C VAL A 40 1.19 0.14 9.22
N SER A 41 1.76 1.24 8.75
CA SER A 41 3.05 1.76 9.25
C SER A 41 2.85 2.79 10.37
N ASP A 42 1.81 3.62 10.27
CA ASP A 42 1.52 4.65 11.26
C ASP A 42 0.04 5.07 11.23
N LYS A 43 -0.40 5.79 12.27
CA LYS A 43 -1.71 6.43 12.34
C LYS A 43 -1.53 7.95 12.44
N GLU A 44 -1.98 8.66 11.42
CA GLU A 44 -1.85 10.12 11.32
C GLU A 44 -3.12 10.81 11.84
N PRO A 45 -3.05 11.55 12.96
CA PRO A 45 -4.22 12.19 13.55
C PRO A 45 -4.69 13.37 12.71
N LYS A 46 -6.02 13.51 12.52
CA LYS A 46 -6.65 14.61 11.78
C LYS A 46 -6.04 14.87 10.39
N TYR A 47 -5.68 13.80 9.69
CA TYR A 47 -5.10 13.88 8.35
C TYR A 47 -6.07 14.45 7.32
N TYR A 48 -7.35 14.07 7.40
CA TYR A 48 -8.39 14.57 6.51
C TYR A 48 -8.96 15.91 6.98
N ALA A 49 -9.48 16.71 6.05
CA ALA A 49 -9.97 18.07 6.32
C ALA A 49 -11.15 18.14 7.29
N ASP A 50 -11.91 17.05 7.44
CA ASP A 50 -12.98 16.90 8.43
C ASP A 50 -12.48 16.48 9.82
N GLY A 51 -11.16 16.36 9.98
CA GLY A 51 -10.51 15.93 11.21
C GLY A 51 -10.47 14.41 11.38
N GLU A 52 -10.87 13.62 10.38
CA GLU A 52 -10.70 12.16 10.45
C GLU A 52 -9.21 11.79 10.38
N ASP A 53 -8.81 10.83 11.20
CA ASP A 53 -7.49 10.22 11.15
C ASP A 53 -7.29 9.38 9.87
N ALA A 54 -6.03 9.18 9.49
CA ALA A 54 -5.65 8.24 8.44
C ALA A 54 -4.73 7.14 8.97
N PHE A 55 -4.82 5.95 8.39
CA PHE A 55 -3.72 5.00 8.45
C PHE A 55 -2.78 5.27 7.28
N ALA A 56 -1.50 5.47 7.59
CA ALA A 56 -0.42 5.36 6.62
C ALA A 56 -0.12 3.87 6.44
N MET A 57 -0.24 3.37 5.21
CA MET A 57 -0.01 1.97 4.89
C MET A 57 1.12 1.82 3.88
N LYS A 58 1.85 0.70 3.95
CA LYS A 58 3.02 0.42 3.11
C LYS A 58 3.01 -1.03 2.64
N ARG A 59 3.41 -1.25 1.38
CA ARG A 59 3.66 -2.59 0.80
C ARG A 59 5.11 -2.67 0.34
N ASP A 60 5.82 -3.71 0.77
CA ASP A 60 7.18 -4.01 0.30
C ASP A 60 7.12 -4.51 -1.16
N LEU A 61 7.81 -3.79 -2.04
CA LEU A 61 7.89 -4.13 -3.46
C LEU A 61 9.07 -5.06 -3.79
N VAL A 62 10.06 -5.18 -2.90
CA VAL A 62 11.17 -6.14 -3.08
C VAL A 62 10.66 -7.57 -2.98
N ALA A 63 9.89 -7.86 -1.93
CA ALA A 63 9.25 -9.16 -1.74
C ALA A 63 8.27 -9.48 -2.88
N PHE A 64 7.45 -8.51 -3.28
CA PHE A 64 6.54 -8.64 -4.42
C PHE A 64 7.26 -8.95 -5.73
N ALA A 65 8.33 -8.22 -6.05
CA ALA A 65 9.09 -8.42 -7.29
C ALA A 65 9.67 -9.84 -7.38
N ARG A 66 10.17 -10.39 -6.25
CA ARG A 66 10.66 -11.77 -6.19
C ARG A 66 9.56 -12.80 -6.47
N GLN A 67 8.37 -12.60 -5.92
CA GLN A 67 7.22 -13.50 -6.15
C GLN A 67 6.76 -13.48 -7.61
N VAL A 68 6.75 -12.29 -8.24
CA VAL A 68 6.30 -12.14 -9.63
C VAL A 68 7.31 -12.71 -10.64
N GLN A 69 8.60 -12.59 -10.39
CA GLN A 69 9.65 -13.14 -11.28
C GLN A 69 9.67 -14.67 -11.32
N GLN A 70 9.07 -15.35 -10.33
CA GLN A 70 9.05 -16.81 -10.28
C GLN A 70 8.01 -17.45 -11.23
N PHE A 71 7.20 -16.62 -11.92
CA PHE A 71 6.17 -17.05 -12.87
C PHE A 71 6.41 -16.51 -14.30
N CYS A 72 7.63 -16.07 -14.62
CA CYS A 72 8.03 -15.65 -15.97
C CYS A 72 9.19 -16.53 -16.47
#